data_AF-A0A1G4IZU0-F1
#
_entry.id   AF-A0A1G4IZU0-F1
#
_cell.length_a   1.000
_cell.length_b   1.000
_cell.length_c   1.000
_cell.angle_alpha   90.00
_cell.angle_beta   90.00
_cell.angle_gamma   90.00
#
_symmetry.space_group_name_H-M   'P 1'
#
loop_
_entity.id
_entity.type
_entity.pdbx_description
1 polymer ?
#
loop_
_entity_poly.entity_id
_entity_poly.type
_entity_poly.pdbx_seq_one_letter_code
_entity_poly.pdbx_strand_id
1 'polypeptide(L)'
;MPLGDDLDDGLDYEVQVSDSENAVEFENELETESQKRSRTNSDVGETGSDRPQSKRQKKLAKSKLHQKKVEKVEHEKEQKKQLPKSSPERIVEYFATLVRERNPNLSALELEEQYFKKTDFISTERYEKDRELDNFQDFVNSFSKSPRAVVLSASNIRVADVFRSLGGSQNAVKLFSKTKLKDDVARVDLLLKGSSGEETTSNKKAKKDKKKQSSIKYFVSTPARMSKILESTDVLFEGKEKLDIFLDASYLDPKTNTLFTSEDCTALFKVLRDFLQNKSSVKILLF
;
A
#
# COMPACT_ATOMS: atom_id res chain seq x y z
N MET A 1 28.41 -3.47 -42.88
CA MET A 1 27.86 -2.59 -41.83
C MET A 1 26.78 -1.72 -42.45
N PRO A 2 25.51 -1.90 -42.10
CA PRO A 2 24.45 -0.94 -42.33
C PRO A 2 24.11 -0.21 -41.02
N LEU A 3 24.18 1.12 -41.07
CA LEU A 3 23.73 2.07 -40.06
C LEU A 3 22.21 2.30 -40.20
N GLY A 4 21.56 2.66 -39.09
CA GLY A 4 20.39 3.54 -39.11
C GLY A 4 19.07 2.86 -38.83
N ASP A 5 18.57 3.08 -37.62
CA ASP A 5 17.29 2.68 -37.05
C ASP A 5 16.20 3.65 -37.55
N ASP A 6 15.49 3.29 -38.62
CA ASP A 6 14.30 4.02 -39.11
C ASP A 6 13.08 3.66 -38.25
N LEU A 7 13.07 4.18 -37.02
CA LEU A 7 11.85 4.25 -36.22
C LEU A 7 10.98 5.40 -36.72
N ASP A 8 10.09 5.06 -37.65
CA ASP A 8 8.92 5.87 -38.02
C ASP A 8 7.94 5.90 -36.84
N ASP A 9 8.09 6.89 -35.95
CA ASP A 9 7.27 7.09 -34.75
C ASP A 9 5.91 7.76 -35.05
N GLY A 10 5.58 7.99 -36.33
CA GLY A 10 4.29 8.49 -36.75
C GLY A 10 3.92 9.85 -36.17
N LEU A 11 4.92 10.66 -35.81
CA LEU A 11 4.79 12.08 -35.48
C LEU A 11 5.19 12.90 -36.69
N ASP A 12 4.21 13.32 -37.49
CA ASP A 12 4.41 14.30 -38.56
C ASP A 12 4.82 15.64 -37.93
N TYR A 13 6.10 16.00 -38.02
CA TYR A 13 6.58 17.33 -37.67
C TYR A 13 6.26 18.28 -38.84
N GLU A 14 5.18 19.05 -38.73
CA GLU A 14 4.99 20.24 -39.56
C GLU A 14 6.01 21.32 -39.12
N VAL A 15 7.17 21.30 -39.75
CA VAL A 15 8.17 22.38 -39.62
C VAL A 15 7.66 23.58 -40.42
N GLN A 16 7.06 24.56 -39.74
CA GLN A 16 6.90 25.90 -40.31
C GLN A 16 8.27 26.58 -40.36
N VAL A 17 8.87 26.62 -41.55
CA VAL A 17 10.07 27.41 -41.84
C VAL A 17 9.66 28.87 -41.91
N SER A 18 9.96 29.66 -40.88
CA SER A 18 9.96 31.11 -40.97
C SER A 18 11.40 31.60 -41.10
N ASP A 19 11.81 31.89 -42.33
CA ASP A 19 12.98 32.72 -42.63
C ASP A 19 12.73 34.13 -42.08
N SER A 20 13.50 34.54 -41.08
CA SER A 20 13.80 35.95 -40.78
C SER A 20 14.88 36.02 -39.70
N GLU A 21 16.11 36.23 -40.14
CA GLU A 21 17.21 36.69 -39.31
C GLU A 21 16.91 38.11 -38.79
N ASN A 22 16.87 38.29 -37.46
CA ASN A 22 17.50 39.43 -36.80
C ASN A 22 17.40 39.34 -35.27
N ALA A 23 18.53 39.58 -34.63
CA ALA A 23 18.72 39.69 -33.19
C ALA A 23 18.02 40.92 -32.61
N VAL A 24 17.35 40.78 -31.44
CA VAL A 24 17.38 41.78 -30.36
C VAL A 24 17.02 41.09 -29.02
N GLU A 25 17.89 41.23 -28.02
CA GLU A 25 17.59 41.00 -26.59
C GLU A 25 16.63 42.08 -26.07
N PHE A 26 15.67 41.76 -25.20
CA PHE A 26 15.27 42.62 -24.06
C PHE A 26 14.30 41.88 -23.12
N GLU A 27 14.64 41.86 -21.83
CA GLU A 27 13.74 41.56 -20.72
C GLU A 27 12.70 42.69 -20.54
N ASN A 28 11.42 42.38 -20.32
CA ASN A 28 10.68 42.87 -19.14
C ASN A 28 9.29 42.25 -18.98
N GLU A 29 8.89 42.15 -17.72
CA GLU A 29 7.54 41.82 -17.21
C GLU A 29 6.45 42.77 -17.75
N LEU A 30 5.27 42.23 -18.07
CA LEU A 30 4.01 42.61 -17.41
C LEU A 30 2.80 41.82 -17.94
N GLU A 31 1.92 41.56 -16.99
CA GLU A 31 0.64 40.86 -17.06
C GLU A 31 -0.32 41.38 -18.15
N THR A 32 -1.07 40.47 -18.77
CA THR A 32 -2.53 40.67 -18.88
C THR A 32 -3.27 39.36 -19.17
N GLU A 33 -4.40 39.23 -18.48
CA GLU A 33 -5.35 38.12 -18.48
C GLU A 33 -5.99 37.84 -19.85
N SER A 34 -6.24 36.57 -20.16
CA SER A 34 -7.46 36.15 -20.88
C SER A 34 -7.71 34.64 -20.82
N GLN A 35 -8.63 34.29 -19.90
CA GLN A 35 -9.74 33.37 -20.08
C GLN A 35 -9.56 31.97 -20.72
N LYS A 36 -9.83 30.96 -19.86
CA LYS A 36 -10.59 29.72 -20.11
C LYS A 36 -9.97 28.66 -21.03
N ARG A 37 -9.49 27.58 -20.40
CA ARG A 37 -10.13 26.25 -20.43
C ARG A 37 -9.55 25.33 -19.35
N SER A 38 -10.39 24.94 -18.40
CA SER A 38 -10.10 23.93 -17.38
C SER A 38 -9.95 22.56 -18.05
N ARG A 39 -8.77 21.95 -17.96
CA ARG A 39 -8.60 20.50 -18.16
C ARG A 39 -8.78 19.79 -16.83
N THR A 40 -10.04 19.65 -16.45
CA THR A 40 -10.48 18.65 -15.48
C THR A 40 -10.32 17.30 -16.15
N ASN A 41 -9.29 16.53 -15.79
CA ASN A 41 -9.21 15.11 -16.16
C ASN A 41 -9.20 14.28 -14.89
N SER A 42 -10.38 14.26 -14.26
CA SER A 42 -10.77 13.31 -13.23
C SER A 42 -12.03 12.62 -13.72
N ASP A 43 -11.87 11.51 -14.47
CA ASP A 43 -12.81 10.39 -14.38
C ASP A 43 -12.23 9.14 -15.05
N VAL A 44 -11.60 8.27 -14.26
CA VAL A 44 -11.51 6.84 -14.57
C VAL A 44 -12.32 6.13 -13.49
N GLY A 45 -13.64 6.29 -13.60
CA GLY A 45 -14.62 5.43 -12.96
C GLY A 45 -15.25 4.56 -14.04
N GLU A 46 -14.96 3.26 -14.00
CA GLU A 46 -15.71 2.25 -14.75
C GLU A 46 -17.14 2.21 -14.22
N THR A 47 -18.09 2.69 -15.04
CA THR A 47 -19.43 2.12 -15.10
C THR A 47 -19.80 1.94 -16.57
N GLY A 48 -20.39 0.79 -16.89
CA GLY A 48 -20.46 0.25 -18.24
C GLY A 48 -21.35 1.00 -19.24
N SER A 49 -21.18 0.55 -20.49
CA SER A 49 -21.95 0.79 -21.72
C SER A 49 -21.53 1.98 -22.62
N ASP A 50 -21.08 1.59 -23.83
CA ASP A 50 -21.23 2.27 -25.11
C ASP A 50 -20.77 3.73 -25.25
N ARG A 51 -19.46 3.97 -25.08
CA ARG A 51 -18.83 5.09 -25.80
C ARG A 51 -18.45 4.62 -27.21
N PRO A 52 -18.91 5.27 -28.30
CA PRO A 52 -18.56 4.87 -29.66
C PRO A 52 -17.06 5.09 -29.90
N GLN A 53 -16.27 4.01 -29.77
CA GLN A 53 -14.86 4.04 -30.12
C GLN A 53 -14.68 4.36 -31.60
N SER A 54 -13.73 5.24 -31.90
CA SER A 54 -13.42 5.61 -33.27
C SER A 54 -12.93 4.39 -34.07
N LYS A 55 -13.13 4.39 -35.40
CA LYS A 55 -12.67 3.30 -36.27
C LYS A 55 -11.16 3.01 -36.11
N ARG A 56 -10.35 4.03 -35.79
CA ARG A 56 -8.90 3.92 -35.51
C ARG A 56 -8.63 3.21 -34.17
N GLN A 57 -9.38 3.53 -33.11
CA GLN A 57 -9.27 2.87 -31.81
C GLN A 57 -9.65 1.38 -31.90
N LYS A 58 -10.69 1.03 -32.67
CA LYS A 58 -11.08 -0.38 -32.90
C LYS A 58 -10.02 -1.18 -33.66
N LYS A 59 -9.26 -0.55 -34.56
CA LYS A 59 -8.15 -1.20 -35.30
C LYS A 59 -6.92 -1.40 -34.43
N LEU A 60 -6.59 -0.43 -33.57
CA LEU A 60 -5.51 -0.53 -32.59
C LEU A 60 -5.80 -1.57 -31.49
N ALA A 61 -7.04 -1.66 -31.01
CA ALA A 61 -7.45 -2.67 -30.03
C ALA A 61 -7.34 -4.12 -30.57
N LYS A 62 -7.46 -4.31 -31.89
CA LYS A 62 -7.28 -5.60 -32.58
C LYS A 62 -5.83 -5.85 -33.02
N SER A 63 -4.89 -4.95 -32.72
CA SER A 63 -3.50 -5.15 -33.09
C SER A 63 -2.86 -6.25 -32.22
N LYS A 64 -1.99 -7.06 -32.83
CA LYS A 64 -1.25 -8.13 -32.12
C LYS A 64 -0.42 -7.59 -30.94
N LEU A 65 0.11 -6.37 -31.09
CA LEU A 65 0.89 -5.70 -30.04
C LEU A 65 0.02 -5.31 -28.85
N HIS A 66 -1.18 -4.78 -29.10
CA HIS A 66 -2.11 -4.46 -28.03
C HIS A 66 -2.57 -5.71 -27.27
N GLN A 67 -2.91 -6.79 -28.00
CA GLN A 67 -3.27 -8.07 -27.39
C GLN A 67 -2.14 -8.62 -26.52
N LYS A 68 -0.89 -8.63 -27.02
CA LYS A 68 0.28 -9.05 -26.24
C LYS A 68 0.51 -8.19 -24.99
N LYS A 69 0.25 -6.88 -25.07
CA LYS A 69 0.36 -5.98 -23.91
C LYS A 69 -0.72 -6.27 -22.87
N VAL A 70 -1.95 -6.52 -23.30
CA VAL A 70 -3.07 -6.87 -22.40
C VAL A 70 -2.79 -8.19 -21.70
N GLU A 71 -2.39 -9.23 -22.44
CA GLU A 71 -2.03 -10.53 -21.90
C GLU A 71 -0.90 -10.44 -20.87
N LYS A 72 0.14 -9.64 -21.16
CA LYS A 72 1.23 -9.39 -20.21
C LYS A 72 0.73 -8.74 -18.91
N VAL A 73 -0.14 -7.74 -19.01
CA VAL A 73 -0.71 -7.05 -17.84
C VAL A 73 -1.62 -7.97 -17.02
N GLU A 74 -2.43 -8.81 -17.67
CA GLU A 74 -3.28 -9.79 -17.00
C GLU A 74 -2.43 -10.84 -16.27
N HIS A 75 -1.38 -11.33 -16.90
CA HIS A 75 -0.43 -12.25 -16.29
C HIS A 75 0.28 -11.63 -15.08
N GLU A 76 0.72 -10.37 -15.17
CA GLU A 76 1.29 -9.65 -14.02
C GLU A 76 0.30 -9.46 -12.87
N LYS A 77 -0.97 -9.14 -13.18
CA LYS A 77 -2.05 -9.06 -12.17
C LYS A 77 -2.25 -10.41 -11.46
N GLU A 78 -2.29 -11.49 -12.23
CA GLU A 78 -2.49 -12.84 -11.69
C GLU A 78 -1.32 -13.22 -10.78
N GLN A 79 -0.08 -12.99 -11.20
CA GLN A 79 1.10 -13.24 -10.36
C GLN A 79 1.05 -12.49 -9.03
N LYS A 80 0.65 -11.22 -9.05
CA LYS A 80 0.50 -10.41 -7.84
C LYS A 80 -0.58 -10.97 -6.91
N LYS A 81 -1.71 -11.45 -7.44
CA LYS A 81 -2.79 -12.08 -6.66
C LYS A 81 -2.43 -13.45 -6.12
N GLN A 82 -1.53 -14.18 -6.78
CA GLN A 82 -1.12 -15.52 -6.36
C GLN A 82 -0.03 -15.50 -5.27
N LEU A 83 0.74 -14.41 -5.16
CA LEU A 83 1.79 -14.30 -4.15
C LEU A 83 1.29 -14.54 -2.70
N PRO A 84 0.19 -13.93 -2.22
CA PRO A 84 -0.34 -14.20 -0.87
C PRO A 84 -0.78 -15.65 -0.65
N LYS A 85 -1.10 -16.39 -1.72
CA LYS A 85 -1.49 -17.81 -1.70
C LYS A 85 -0.28 -18.75 -1.72
N SER A 86 0.92 -18.23 -1.93
CA SER A 86 2.12 -19.04 -2.12
C SER A 86 2.81 -19.44 -0.81
N SER A 87 3.79 -20.34 -0.90
CA SER A 87 4.52 -20.82 0.26
C SER A 87 5.44 -19.76 0.86
N PRO A 88 5.76 -19.86 2.17
CA PRO A 88 6.70 -18.96 2.83
C PRO A 88 8.05 -18.82 2.12
N GLU A 89 8.56 -19.89 1.48
CA GLU A 89 9.80 -19.84 0.70
C GLU A 89 9.68 -18.90 -0.50
N ARG A 90 8.58 -19.03 -1.26
CA ARG A 90 8.33 -18.19 -2.43
C ARG A 90 8.09 -16.73 -2.05
N ILE A 91 7.43 -16.50 -0.91
CA ILE A 91 7.23 -15.16 -0.36
C ILE A 91 8.57 -14.52 0.01
N VAL A 92 9.45 -15.25 0.70
CA VAL A 92 10.78 -14.76 1.10
C VAL A 92 11.63 -14.44 -0.13
N GLU A 93 11.66 -15.31 -1.14
CA GLU A 93 12.40 -15.08 -2.39
C GLU A 93 11.91 -13.82 -3.13
N TYR A 94 10.59 -13.64 -3.19
CA TYR A 94 9.99 -12.44 -3.77
C TYR A 94 10.37 -11.18 -2.99
N PHE A 95 10.29 -11.22 -1.66
CA PHE A 95 10.66 -10.08 -0.81
C PHE A 95 12.15 -9.75 -0.94
N ALA A 96 13.03 -10.75 -1.01
CA ALA A 96 14.46 -10.53 -1.23
C ALA A 96 14.74 -9.85 -2.59
N THR A 97 13.96 -10.16 -3.62
CA THR A 97 14.03 -9.48 -4.92
C THR A 97 13.63 -8.01 -4.80
N LEU A 98 12.52 -7.72 -4.14
CA LEU A 98 12.09 -6.33 -3.90
C LEU A 98 13.09 -5.54 -3.04
N VAL A 99 13.66 -6.18 -2.00
CA VAL A 99 14.68 -5.55 -1.15
C VAL A 99 15.91 -5.15 -1.99
N ARG A 100 16.38 -6.02 -2.89
CA ARG A 100 17.50 -5.70 -3.80
C ARG A 100 17.16 -4.57 -4.77
N GLU A 101 15.99 -4.63 -5.39
CA GLU A 101 15.54 -3.59 -6.35
C GLU A 101 15.47 -2.20 -5.72
N ARG A 102 15.06 -2.13 -4.45
CA ARG A 102 14.92 -0.86 -3.72
C ARG A 102 16.22 -0.35 -3.09
N ASN A 103 17.24 -1.20 -2.99
CA ASN A 103 18.51 -0.89 -2.35
C ASN A 103 19.71 -1.26 -3.26
N PRO A 104 19.83 -0.66 -4.46
CA PRO A 104 20.88 -1.05 -5.43
C PRO A 104 22.31 -0.73 -4.97
N ASN A 105 22.45 0.21 -4.03
CA ASN A 105 23.75 0.70 -3.56
C ASN A 105 24.24 0.01 -2.28
N LEU A 106 23.44 -0.88 -1.69
CA LEU A 106 23.84 -1.59 -0.47
C LEU A 106 24.78 -2.74 -0.81
N SER A 107 25.74 -2.97 0.07
CA SER A 107 26.63 -4.12 -0.01
C SER A 107 25.87 -5.43 0.23
N ALA A 108 26.46 -6.55 -0.18
CA ALA A 108 25.87 -7.88 0.03
C ALA A 108 25.61 -8.18 1.53
N LEU A 109 26.48 -7.68 2.41
CA LEU A 109 26.36 -7.87 3.86
C LEU A 109 25.19 -7.04 4.43
N GLU A 110 25.06 -5.77 4.00
CA GLU A 110 23.93 -4.93 4.42
C GLU A 110 22.59 -5.45 3.88
N LEU A 111 22.58 -6.05 2.68
CA LEU A 111 21.39 -6.68 2.12
C LEU A 111 20.95 -7.92 2.91
N GLU A 112 21.90 -8.71 3.43
CA GLU A 112 21.60 -9.90 4.23
C GLU A 112 20.83 -9.54 5.51
N GLU A 113 21.16 -8.41 6.14
CA GLU A 113 20.43 -7.87 7.30
C GLU A 113 19.02 -7.37 6.95
N GLN A 114 18.75 -7.08 5.68
CA GLN A 114 17.43 -6.65 5.21
C GLN A 114 16.51 -7.81 4.84
N TYR A 115 17.03 -9.02 4.63
CA TYR A 115 16.23 -10.15 4.20
C TYR A 115 15.39 -10.75 5.32
N PHE A 116 14.17 -11.14 4.95
CA PHE A 116 13.24 -11.82 5.85
C PHE A 116 13.52 -13.32 5.88
N LYS A 117 13.25 -13.96 7.01
CA LYS A 117 13.42 -15.40 7.18
C LYS A 117 12.09 -16.12 6.95
N LYS A 118 12.15 -17.37 6.51
CA LYS A 118 10.95 -18.24 6.39
C LYS A 118 10.15 -18.30 7.70
N THR A 119 10.85 -18.33 8.83
CA THR A 119 10.25 -18.38 10.16
C THR A 119 9.42 -17.15 10.50
N ASP A 120 9.61 -16.03 9.83
CA ASP A 120 8.89 -14.78 10.12
C ASP A 120 7.45 -14.84 9.62
N PHE A 121 7.17 -15.74 8.68
CA PHE A 121 5.86 -15.90 8.05
C PHE A 121 5.10 -17.13 8.57
N ILE A 122 3.79 -17.00 8.73
CA ILE A 122 2.89 -18.14 8.88
C ILE A 122 2.39 -18.53 7.49
N SER A 123 2.51 -19.82 7.12
CA SER A 123 1.92 -20.31 5.87
C SER A 123 0.39 -20.20 5.93
N THR A 124 -0.17 -19.55 4.92
CA THR A 124 -1.61 -19.38 4.72
C THR A 124 -2.10 -20.01 3.43
N GLU A 125 -1.28 -20.88 2.81
CA GLU A 125 -1.60 -21.62 1.57
C GLU A 125 -2.89 -22.45 1.70
N ARG A 126 -3.14 -22.98 2.90
CA ARG A 126 -4.35 -23.78 3.21
C ARG A 126 -5.65 -22.97 3.21
N TYR A 127 -5.61 -21.66 2.97
CA TYR A 127 -6.81 -20.85 2.87
C TYR A 127 -7.45 -21.02 1.49
N GLU A 128 -8.60 -21.69 1.45
CA GLU A 128 -9.25 -22.08 0.19
C GLU A 128 -10.12 -20.98 -0.42
N LYS A 129 -10.67 -20.08 0.39
CA LYS A 129 -11.55 -19.01 -0.10
C LYS A 129 -10.75 -17.93 -0.83
N ASP A 130 -11.44 -17.20 -1.69
CA ASP A 130 -10.85 -16.05 -2.37
C ASP A 130 -10.45 -14.96 -1.37
N ARG A 131 -9.25 -14.41 -1.59
CA ARG A 131 -8.66 -13.35 -0.76
C ARG A 131 -9.23 -12.00 -1.17
N GLU A 132 -10.53 -11.86 -0.97
CA GLU A 132 -11.30 -10.64 -1.18
C GLU A 132 -11.77 -10.06 0.15
N LEU A 133 -12.17 -8.79 0.17
CA LEU A 133 -12.52 -8.08 1.40
C LEU A 133 -13.59 -8.81 2.23
N ASP A 134 -14.56 -9.43 1.56
CA ASP A 134 -15.68 -10.15 2.18
C ASP A 134 -15.21 -11.34 3.03
N ASN A 135 -14.09 -11.95 2.63
CA ASN A 135 -13.48 -13.08 3.30
C ASN A 135 -12.37 -12.68 4.29
N PHE A 136 -12.04 -11.39 4.39
CA PHE A 136 -10.93 -10.93 5.23
C PHE A 136 -11.11 -11.28 6.71
N GLN A 137 -12.32 -11.09 7.24
CA GLN A 137 -12.60 -11.39 8.65
C GLN A 137 -12.47 -12.89 8.94
N ASP A 138 -12.96 -13.73 8.04
CA ASP A 138 -12.86 -15.18 8.11
C ASP A 138 -11.40 -15.65 8.08
N PHE A 139 -10.59 -15.07 7.17
CA PHE A 139 -9.16 -15.33 7.11
C PHE A 139 -8.46 -14.99 8.42
N VAL A 140 -8.66 -13.78 8.94
CA VAL A 140 -7.99 -13.33 10.16
C VAL A 140 -8.37 -14.21 11.36
N ASN A 141 -9.63 -14.62 11.47
CA ASN A 141 -10.09 -15.54 12.52
C ASN A 141 -9.48 -16.95 12.39
N SER A 142 -9.21 -17.39 11.16
CA SER A 142 -8.65 -18.73 10.88
C SER A 142 -7.17 -18.84 11.21
N PHE A 143 -6.41 -17.77 11.05
CA PHE A 143 -4.95 -17.80 11.20
C PHE A 143 -4.43 -17.02 12.41
N SER A 144 -5.14 -16.00 12.90
CA SER A 144 -4.69 -15.19 14.04
C SER A 144 -5.15 -15.77 15.37
N LYS A 145 -4.18 -16.19 16.20
CA LYS A 145 -4.44 -16.45 17.64
C LYS A 145 -3.87 -15.38 18.54
N SER A 146 -3.22 -14.37 17.96
CA SER A 146 -2.63 -13.27 18.71
C SER A 146 -3.71 -12.40 19.36
N PRO A 147 -3.49 -11.88 20.59
CA PRO A 147 -4.41 -10.94 21.23
C PRO A 147 -4.45 -9.58 20.51
N ARG A 148 -3.38 -9.24 19.80
CA ARG A 148 -3.25 -7.98 19.04
C ARG A 148 -2.71 -8.24 17.64
N ALA A 149 -3.11 -7.42 16.69
CA ALA A 149 -2.62 -7.49 15.33
C ALA A 149 -2.54 -6.12 14.67
N VAL A 150 -1.56 -5.96 13.81
CA VAL A 150 -1.42 -4.80 12.91
C VAL A 150 -1.84 -5.23 11.52
N VAL A 151 -2.62 -4.41 10.83
CA VAL A 151 -3.04 -4.66 9.45
C VAL A 151 -2.53 -3.54 8.57
N LEU A 152 -1.71 -3.89 7.57
CA LEU A 152 -1.11 -2.95 6.64
C LEU A 152 -1.81 -3.04 5.28
N SER A 153 -2.38 -1.92 4.84
CA SER A 153 -3.10 -1.78 3.57
C SER A 153 -2.48 -0.70 2.70
N ALA A 154 -2.62 -0.84 1.37
CA ALA A 154 -1.93 0.00 0.40
C ALA A 154 -2.37 1.48 0.38
N SER A 155 -3.57 1.80 0.87
CA SER A 155 -4.09 3.17 0.86
C SER A 155 -5.04 3.47 2.01
N ASN A 156 -5.24 4.75 2.29
CA ASN A 156 -6.18 5.24 3.30
C ASN A 156 -7.64 4.79 3.06
N ILE A 157 -8.06 4.70 1.80
CA ILE A 157 -9.42 4.24 1.45
C ILE A 157 -9.53 2.76 1.81
N ARG A 158 -8.52 1.97 1.41
CA ARG A 158 -8.47 0.54 1.72
C ARG A 158 -8.39 0.26 3.22
N VAL A 159 -7.63 1.07 3.98
CA VAL A 159 -7.63 1.04 5.46
C VAL A 159 -9.04 1.22 6.03
N ALA A 160 -9.85 2.12 5.45
CA ALA A 160 -11.22 2.32 5.90
C ALA A 160 -12.13 1.13 5.62
N ASP A 161 -11.95 0.46 4.47
CA ASP A 161 -12.70 -0.72 4.08
C ASP A 161 -12.35 -1.94 4.95
N VAL A 162 -11.06 -2.20 5.14
CA VAL A 162 -10.56 -3.26 6.04
C VAL A 162 -10.98 -3.02 7.50
N PHE A 163 -10.98 -1.78 7.96
CA PHE A 163 -11.51 -1.45 9.29
C PHE A 163 -12.99 -1.83 9.43
N ARG A 164 -13.81 -1.60 8.40
CA ARG A 164 -15.23 -1.96 8.44
C ARG A 164 -15.40 -3.48 8.48
N SER A 165 -14.64 -4.24 7.68
CA SER A 165 -14.71 -5.70 7.66
C SER A 165 -14.26 -6.33 8.98
N LEU A 166 -13.39 -5.67 9.74
CA LEU A 166 -12.94 -6.12 11.06
C LEU A 166 -13.89 -5.77 12.22
N GLY A 167 -15.10 -5.28 11.95
CA GLY A 167 -16.09 -4.91 12.98
C GLY A 167 -15.95 -3.47 13.50
N GLY A 168 -15.22 -2.63 12.78
CA GLY A 168 -15.11 -1.20 13.06
C GLY A 168 -14.57 -0.88 14.44
N SER A 169 -15.08 0.18 15.07
CA SER A 169 -14.55 0.73 16.33
C SER A 169 -14.72 -0.18 17.55
N GLN A 170 -15.43 -1.31 17.43
CA GLN A 170 -15.56 -2.27 18.52
C GLN A 170 -14.29 -3.12 18.67
N ASN A 171 -13.55 -3.34 17.57
CA ASN A 171 -12.48 -4.33 17.51
C ASN A 171 -11.22 -3.82 16.82
N ALA A 172 -11.33 -2.73 16.04
CA ALA A 172 -10.26 -2.15 15.28
C ALA A 172 -10.11 -0.65 15.52
N VAL A 173 -8.94 -0.11 15.23
CA VAL A 173 -8.64 1.32 15.17
C VAL A 173 -7.99 1.66 13.83
N LYS A 174 -8.42 2.77 13.22
CA LYS A 174 -7.80 3.31 12.00
C LYS A 174 -6.73 4.33 12.38
N LEU A 175 -5.54 4.14 11.83
CA LEU A 175 -4.39 5.03 11.97
C LEU A 175 -4.01 5.50 10.56
N PHE A 176 -4.45 6.68 10.14
CA PHE A 176 -4.35 7.09 8.74
C PHE A 176 -4.28 8.62 8.61
N SER A 177 -3.71 9.13 7.52
CA SER A 177 -3.19 10.51 7.47
C SER A 177 -4.21 11.65 7.62
N LYS A 178 -5.53 11.37 7.62
CA LYS A 178 -6.56 12.38 7.89
C LYS A 178 -6.61 12.81 9.36
N THR A 179 -6.07 12.01 10.28
CA THR A 179 -5.91 12.38 11.68
C THR A 179 -4.53 13.00 11.90
N LYS A 180 -4.39 13.89 12.90
CA LYS A 180 -3.07 14.41 13.26
C LYS A 180 -2.23 13.26 13.82
N LEU A 181 -0.93 13.23 13.49
CA LEU A 181 -0.03 12.17 13.97
C LEU A 181 -0.06 12.06 15.49
N LYS A 182 -0.03 13.21 16.18
CA LYS A 182 -0.13 13.29 17.65
C LYS A 182 -1.37 12.58 18.20
N ASP A 183 -2.52 12.71 17.52
CA ASP A 183 -3.77 12.11 17.97
C ASP A 183 -3.75 10.58 17.78
N ASP A 184 -3.14 10.09 16.70
CA ASP A 184 -2.97 8.65 16.48
C ASP A 184 -2.00 8.04 17.50
N VAL A 185 -0.87 8.71 17.77
CA VAL A 185 0.11 8.28 18.78
C VAL A 185 -0.56 8.23 20.16
N ALA A 186 -1.23 9.30 20.57
CA ALA A 186 -1.94 9.34 21.84
C ALA A 186 -3.03 8.26 21.94
N ARG A 187 -3.71 7.94 20.83
CA ARG A 187 -4.70 6.86 20.78
C ARG A 187 -4.05 5.48 20.94
N VAL A 188 -2.92 5.24 20.27
CA VAL A 188 -2.16 3.99 20.40
C VAL A 188 -1.67 3.82 21.85
N ASP A 189 -1.06 4.85 22.43
CA ASP A 189 -0.59 4.84 23.81
C ASP A 189 -1.72 4.51 24.79
N LEU A 190 -2.86 5.21 24.65
CA LEU A 190 -4.03 5.02 25.51
C LEU A 190 -4.60 3.60 25.42
N LEU A 191 -4.67 3.03 24.22
CA LEU A 191 -5.22 1.69 24.00
C LEU A 191 -4.29 0.57 24.50
N LEU A 192 -2.99 0.78 24.42
CA LEU A 192 -2.01 -0.25 24.70
C LEU A 192 -1.52 -0.23 26.15
N LYS A 193 -1.24 0.95 26.73
CA LYS A 193 -0.84 1.10 28.14
C LYS A 193 -2.03 0.98 29.09
N GLY A 194 -3.25 1.22 28.60
CA GLY A 194 -4.37 1.53 29.45
C GLY A 194 -4.06 2.78 30.29
N SER A 195 -5.03 3.28 31.05
CA SER A 195 -4.74 4.28 32.08
C SER A 195 -3.91 3.64 33.20
N SER A 196 -2.61 3.50 33.01
CA SER A 196 -1.60 3.28 34.05
C SER A 196 -1.20 4.58 34.76
N GLY A 197 -2.05 5.61 34.66
CA GLY A 197 -2.06 6.75 35.57
C GLY A 197 -3.12 6.52 36.65
N GLU A 198 -2.69 6.66 37.90
CA GLU A 198 -3.57 6.84 39.05
C GLU A 198 -4.59 7.96 38.76
N GLU A 199 -5.83 7.60 38.43
CA GLU A 199 -6.95 8.52 38.66
C GLU A 199 -8.10 7.78 39.33
N THR A 200 -8.14 8.02 40.63
CA THR A 200 -9.23 7.95 41.57
C THR A 200 -10.45 8.72 41.03
N THR A 201 -11.25 8.13 40.14
CA THR A 201 -12.62 8.62 39.93
C THR A 201 -13.63 7.49 39.73
N SER A 202 -14.52 7.43 40.71
CA SER A 202 -15.64 6.54 40.94
C SER A 202 -16.81 6.79 39.97
N ASN A 203 -16.57 6.80 38.66
CA ASN A 203 -17.64 6.96 37.66
C ASN A 203 -17.95 5.65 36.90
N LYS A 204 -19.15 5.09 37.11
CA LYS A 204 -19.66 3.88 36.43
C LYS A 204 -19.65 3.97 34.89
N LYS A 205 -19.67 5.18 34.30
CA LYS A 205 -19.51 5.38 32.85
C LYS A 205 -18.07 5.10 32.36
N ALA A 206 -17.05 5.51 33.11
CA ALA A 206 -15.64 5.26 32.77
C ALA A 206 -15.27 3.76 32.78
N LYS A 207 -15.94 2.95 33.60
CA LYS A 207 -15.79 1.48 33.58
C LYS A 207 -16.28 0.82 32.29
N LYS A 208 -17.33 1.37 31.64
CA LYS A 208 -17.87 0.83 30.38
C LYS A 208 -16.96 1.16 29.20
N ASP A 209 -16.35 2.34 29.21
CA ASP A 209 -15.34 2.74 28.22
C ASP A 209 -14.01 2.02 28.43
N LYS A 210 -13.56 1.78 29.68
CA LYS A 210 -12.39 0.94 29.99
C LYS A 210 -12.50 -0.49 29.46
N LYS A 211 -13.69 -1.12 29.55
CA LYS A 211 -13.90 -2.50 29.06
C LYS A 211 -13.94 -2.60 27.52
N LYS A 212 -14.27 -1.51 26.83
CA LYS A 212 -14.17 -1.39 25.36
C LYS A 212 -12.75 -1.05 24.89
N GLN A 213 -11.96 -0.34 25.70
CA GLN A 213 -10.59 0.03 25.36
C GLN A 213 -9.63 -1.17 25.45
N SER A 214 -9.84 -2.10 26.38
CA SER A 214 -9.06 -3.33 26.48
C SER A 214 -9.44 -4.41 25.44
N SER A 215 -10.38 -4.13 24.52
CA SER A 215 -10.89 -5.10 23.53
C SER A 215 -10.47 -4.84 22.09
N ILE A 216 -9.75 -3.75 21.81
CA ILE A 216 -9.28 -3.48 20.45
C ILE A 216 -8.14 -4.43 20.11
N LYS A 217 -8.40 -5.31 19.13
CA LYS A 217 -7.42 -6.27 18.62
C LYS A 217 -6.61 -5.71 17.46
N TYR A 218 -7.23 -4.94 16.56
CA TYR A 218 -6.64 -4.59 15.27
C TYR A 218 -6.24 -3.13 15.14
N PHE A 219 -5.00 -2.88 14.72
CA PHE A 219 -4.49 -1.55 14.35
C PHE A 219 -4.31 -1.50 12.83
N VAL A 220 -5.19 -0.80 12.13
CA VAL A 220 -5.21 -0.77 10.65
C VAL A 220 -4.58 0.53 10.16
N SER A 221 -3.55 0.44 9.31
CA SER A 221 -2.79 1.59 8.84
C SER A 221 -2.19 1.38 7.45
N THR A 222 -1.67 2.45 6.85
CA THR A 222 -0.74 2.35 5.72
C THR A 222 0.69 2.20 6.24
N PRO A 223 1.62 1.60 5.48
CA PRO A 223 3.00 1.45 5.92
C PRO A 223 3.68 2.78 6.27
N ALA A 224 3.53 3.82 5.44
CA ALA A 224 4.13 5.12 5.73
C ALA A 224 3.59 5.77 7.01
N ARG A 225 2.30 5.57 7.33
CA ARG A 225 1.72 6.09 8.56
C ARG A 225 2.20 5.28 9.77
N MET A 226 2.23 3.96 9.67
CA MET A 226 2.74 3.11 10.75
C MET A 226 4.21 3.43 11.06
N SER A 227 5.06 3.60 10.04
CA SER A 227 6.47 4.00 10.23
C SER A 227 6.59 5.27 11.08
N LYS A 228 5.79 6.31 10.79
CA LYS A 228 5.80 7.57 11.56
C LYS A 228 5.31 7.40 13.00
N ILE A 229 4.39 6.47 13.23
CA ILE A 229 3.89 6.15 14.58
C ILE A 229 4.99 5.43 15.37
N LEU A 230 5.67 4.44 14.78
CA LEU A 230 6.77 3.73 15.41
C LEU A 230 7.96 4.64 15.71
N GLU A 231 8.22 5.66 14.89
CA GLU A 231 9.23 6.70 15.18
C GLU A 231 8.85 7.61 16.35
N SER A 232 7.55 7.68 16.70
CA SER A 232 7.03 8.57 17.75
C SER A 232 6.76 7.86 19.07
N THR A 233 6.59 6.53 19.06
CA THR A 233 6.24 5.74 20.25
C THR A 233 6.65 4.26 20.10
N ASP A 234 7.17 3.69 21.18
CA ASP A 234 7.58 2.28 21.25
C ASP A 234 6.51 1.37 21.85
N VAL A 235 5.31 1.89 22.12
CA VAL A 235 4.29 1.16 22.90
C VAL A 235 3.80 -0.11 22.21
N LEU A 236 3.87 -0.16 20.88
CA LEU A 236 3.57 -1.37 20.11
C LEU A 236 4.61 -2.50 20.33
N PHE A 237 5.82 -2.16 20.78
CA PHE A 237 6.89 -3.10 21.12
C PHE A 237 6.83 -3.57 22.58
N GLU A 238 6.21 -2.77 23.46
CA GLU A 238 6.08 -3.08 24.88
C GLU A 238 5.29 -4.38 25.14
N GLY A 239 5.61 -5.05 26.25
CA GLY A 239 4.93 -6.27 26.71
C GLY A 239 5.37 -7.57 26.03
N LYS A 240 4.96 -8.70 26.62
CA LYS A 240 5.31 -10.07 26.16
C LYS A 240 4.23 -10.74 25.31
N GLU A 241 3.12 -10.06 25.08
CA GLU A 241 2.04 -10.59 24.26
C GLU A 241 2.47 -10.74 22.80
N LYS A 242 1.88 -11.71 22.12
CA LYS A 242 2.10 -11.93 20.68
C LYS A 242 1.47 -10.79 19.89
N LEU A 243 2.02 -10.53 18.71
CA LEU A 243 1.47 -9.58 17.74
C LEU A 243 1.55 -10.20 16.34
N ASP A 244 0.42 -10.32 15.65
CA ASP A 244 0.40 -10.76 14.26
C ASP A 244 0.38 -9.53 13.33
N ILE A 245 1.04 -9.61 12.18
CA ILE A 245 0.99 -8.58 11.14
C ILE A 245 0.30 -9.15 9.91
N PHE A 246 -0.82 -8.55 9.53
CA PHE A 246 -1.54 -8.87 8.30
C PHE A 246 -1.16 -7.91 7.19
N LEU A 247 -0.76 -8.45 6.05
CA LEU A 247 -0.48 -7.71 4.83
C LEU A 247 -1.65 -7.90 3.87
N ASP A 248 -2.39 -6.84 3.57
CA ASP A 248 -3.46 -6.83 2.57
C ASP A 248 -2.84 -6.76 1.17
N ALA A 249 -2.36 -7.91 0.70
CA ALA A 249 -1.45 -8.07 -0.40
C ALA A 249 -2.14 -8.52 -1.70
N SER A 250 -3.29 -9.17 -1.58
CA SER A 250 -4.17 -9.60 -2.68
C SER A 250 -4.93 -8.44 -3.33
N TYR A 251 -5.12 -7.32 -2.61
CA TYR A 251 -5.76 -6.13 -3.15
C TYR A 251 -4.91 -5.47 -4.23
N LEU A 252 -5.55 -5.19 -5.37
CA LEU A 252 -5.00 -4.37 -6.45
C LEU A 252 -5.72 -3.03 -6.50
N ASP A 253 -4.97 -1.94 -6.46
CA ASP A 253 -5.53 -0.60 -6.68
C ASP A 253 -5.96 -0.40 -8.16
N PRO A 254 -6.61 0.72 -8.51
CA PRO A 254 -7.00 1.00 -9.90
C PRO A 254 -5.83 1.08 -10.88
N LYS A 255 -4.61 1.28 -10.39
CA LYS A 255 -3.36 1.27 -11.17
C LYS A 255 -2.67 -0.10 -11.14
N THR A 256 -3.33 -1.12 -10.60
CA THR A 256 -2.86 -2.51 -10.49
C THR A 256 -1.66 -2.70 -9.56
N ASN A 257 -1.48 -1.77 -8.62
CA ASN A 257 -0.47 -1.88 -7.57
C ASN A 257 -1.01 -2.67 -6.38
N THR A 258 -0.12 -3.47 -5.79
CA THR A 258 -0.34 -4.09 -4.47
C THR A 258 0.34 -3.26 -3.38
N LEU A 259 0.21 -3.71 -2.14
CA LEU A 259 1.02 -3.24 -1.02
C LEU A 259 2.52 -3.25 -1.34
N PHE A 260 3.00 -4.20 -2.14
CA PHE A 260 4.41 -4.41 -2.47
C PHE A 260 4.91 -3.55 -3.64
N THR A 261 4.04 -3.18 -4.58
CA THR A 261 4.42 -2.33 -5.72
C THR A 261 4.03 -0.87 -5.53
N SER A 262 3.43 -0.53 -4.39
CA SER A 262 3.11 0.85 -4.05
C SER A 262 4.37 1.67 -3.72
N GLU A 263 4.22 2.99 -3.68
CA GLU A 263 5.27 3.94 -3.27
C GLU A 263 5.72 3.70 -1.82
N ASP A 264 4.82 3.18 -0.98
CA ASP A 264 5.03 2.91 0.44
C ASP A 264 5.80 1.60 0.72
N CYS A 265 6.25 0.87 -0.32
CA CYS A 265 6.95 -0.41 -0.17
C CYS A 265 8.22 -0.32 0.71
N THR A 266 9.01 0.75 0.59
CA THR A 266 10.20 0.93 1.44
C THR A 266 9.79 1.10 2.91
N ALA A 267 8.72 1.85 3.18
CA ALA A 267 8.18 1.99 4.53
C ALA A 267 7.60 0.67 5.05
N LEU A 268 7.01 -0.15 4.18
CA LEU A 268 6.54 -1.50 4.55
C LEU A 268 7.68 -2.36 5.08
N PHE A 269 8.79 -2.47 4.36
CA PHE A 269 9.91 -3.29 4.81
C PHE A 269 10.61 -2.73 6.04
N LYS A 270 10.62 -1.40 6.22
CA LYS A 270 11.07 -0.78 7.48
C LYS A 270 10.17 -1.22 8.64
N VAL A 271 8.86 -1.00 8.54
CA VAL A 271 7.88 -1.36 9.58
C VAL A 271 7.95 -2.84 9.94
N LEU A 272 8.00 -3.74 8.95
CA LEU A 272 8.09 -5.18 9.20
C LEU A 272 9.35 -5.55 9.98
N ARG A 273 10.50 -4.96 9.64
CA ARG A 273 11.76 -5.19 10.35
C ARG A 273 11.72 -4.62 11.75
N ASP A 274 11.23 -3.40 11.93
CA ASP A 274 11.09 -2.78 13.25
C ASP A 274 10.28 -3.66 14.20
N PHE A 275 9.17 -4.24 13.72
CA PHE A 275 8.41 -5.22 14.50
C PHE A 275 9.17 -6.51 14.78
N LEU A 276 9.81 -7.11 13.78
CA LEU A 276 10.53 -8.37 13.96
C LEU A 276 11.74 -8.24 14.90
N GLN A 277 12.38 -7.06 14.94
CA GLN A 277 13.54 -6.78 15.78
C GLN A 277 13.14 -6.40 17.21
N ASN A 278 12.16 -5.52 17.36
CA ASN A 278 11.83 -4.92 18.65
C ASN A 278 10.75 -5.69 19.43
N LYS A 279 9.96 -6.55 18.78
CA LYS A 279 8.88 -7.31 19.42
C LYS A 279 9.21 -8.80 19.44
N SER A 280 9.19 -9.38 20.65
CA SER A 280 9.65 -10.75 20.92
C SER A 280 8.86 -11.87 20.23
N SER A 281 7.60 -11.64 19.86
CA SER A 281 6.77 -12.65 19.20
C SER A 281 5.90 -12.01 18.14
N VAL A 282 6.44 -11.93 16.93
CA VAL A 282 5.76 -11.44 15.73
C VAL A 282 5.72 -12.50 14.65
N LYS A 283 4.58 -12.57 13.97
CA LYS A 283 4.41 -13.35 12.74
C LYS A 283 3.70 -12.55 11.67
N ILE A 284 4.15 -12.71 10.44
CA ILE A 284 3.61 -12.04 9.26
C ILE A 284 2.70 -13.00 8.51
N LEU A 285 1.54 -12.52 8.11
CA LEU A 285 0.54 -13.25 7.33
C LEU A 285 0.16 -12.41 6.13
N LEU A 286 0.23 -12.99 4.94
CA LEU A 286 -0.21 -12.32 3.72
C LEU A 286 -1.66 -12.71 3.49
N PHE A 287 -2.52 -11.70 3.31
CA PHE A 287 -3.90 -11.83 2.85
C PHE A 287 -3.99 -11.54 1.36
#